data_AF-A9IVV6-F1
#
_entry.id   AF-A9IVV6-F1
#
_cell.length_a   1.000
_cell.length_b   1.000
_cell.length_c   1.000
_cell.angle_alpha   90.00
_cell.angle_beta   90.00
_cell.angle_gamma   90.00
#
_symmetry.space_group_name_H-M   'P 1'
#
loop_
_entity.id
_entity.type
_entity.pdbx_description
1 polymer ?
#
loop_
_entity_poly.entity_id
_entity_poly.type
_entity_poly.pdbx_seq_one_letter_code
_entity_poly.pdbx_strand_id
1 'polypeptide(L)'
;MINNPPSLPSLGMARLFPHAHCLTDEEKQHLQEGADGKVHVSFNGIFTPPEEAAVYAEQHAKDKNNPLYFVVFPQADSAISELLVAGYQKFLENNFWGLTNSTQEAKDLMSRYGLTGLELYGHSRGTMTLGNMLYSFKQEGVHGIANGNTNINLYGPAFNVLVASGLLGYVSDGKQTTIGFDGHRYDFVSRIIGGNGYTYETIPAGSNMWKETWNMFTNPYNPHTCLGDAGPKCQDIYGLSHRVQVPLRRKK
;
A
#
# COMPACT_ATOMS: atom_id res chain seq x y z
N MET A 1 32.22 -6.15 6.10
CA MET A 1 31.83 -5.04 5.22
C MET A 1 31.44 -5.61 3.88
N ILE A 2 30.16 -5.90 3.68
CA ILE A 2 29.61 -6.28 2.38
C ILE A 2 28.91 -5.02 1.87
N ASN A 3 29.65 -4.25 1.08
CA ASN A 3 29.13 -3.09 0.36
C ASN A 3 28.48 -3.60 -0.93
N ASN A 4 27.21 -3.98 -0.84
CA ASN A 4 26.33 -3.92 -2.01
C ASN A 4 25.37 -2.75 -1.74
N PRO A 5 25.32 -1.72 -2.59
CA PRO A 5 24.33 -0.68 -2.44
C PRO A 5 22.95 -1.34 -2.57
N PRO A 6 22.01 -1.15 -1.62
CA PRO A 6 20.64 -1.57 -1.84
C PRO A 6 20.13 -0.78 -3.04
N SER A 7 19.70 -1.50 -4.08
CA SER A 7 19.05 -0.90 -5.25
C SER A 7 17.98 0.08 -4.78
N LEU A 8 18.12 1.34 -5.17
CA LEU A 8 17.12 2.37 -4.87
C LEU A 8 15.78 1.92 -5.48
N PRO A 9 14.67 1.92 -4.72
CA PRO A 9 13.34 1.80 -5.30
C PRO A 9 13.18 2.98 -6.25
N SER A 10 12.81 2.67 -7.48
CA SER A 10 12.49 3.70 -8.45
C SER A 10 11.01 4.06 -8.29
N LEU A 11 10.73 5.37 -8.22
CA LEU A 11 9.43 5.85 -8.70
C LEU A 11 9.43 5.60 -10.20
N GLY A 12 8.87 4.45 -10.58
CA GLY A 12 8.54 4.14 -11.95
C GLY A 12 7.14 4.65 -12.25
N MET A 13 6.94 5.34 -13.36
CA MET A 13 5.87 4.92 -14.24
C MET A 13 6.51 3.89 -15.21
N ALA A 14 5.97 2.68 -15.32
CA ALA A 14 6.56 1.54 -16.02
C ALA A 14 6.59 1.67 -17.56
N ARG A 15 7.78 1.83 -18.16
CA ARG A 15 7.98 1.60 -19.61
C ARG A 15 7.97 0.12 -19.96
N LEU A 16 6.81 -0.52 -19.84
CA LEU A 16 6.39 -1.64 -20.68
C LEU A 16 4.91 -1.56 -21.09
N PHE A 17 4.29 -0.40 -20.85
CA PHE A 17 3.09 0.09 -21.51
C PHE A 17 3.45 1.41 -22.21
N PRO A 18 2.83 1.78 -23.34
CA PRO A 18 3.11 3.06 -24.03
C PRO A 18 2.81 4.33 -23.20
N HIS A 19 2.45 4.23 -21.91
CA HIS A 19 1.92 5.32 -21.09
C HIS A 19 2.61 5.55 -19.74
N ALA A 20 3.73 4.88 -19.46
CA ALA A 20 4.36 5.01 -18.15
C ALA A 20 5.91 5.17 -18.27
N HIS A 21 6.52 6.17 -17.60
CA HIS A 21 7.96 6.49 -17.59
C HIS A 21 8.62 6.63 -16.20
N CYS A 22 9.86 6.15 -16.04
CA CYS A 22 10.58 6.37 -14.79
C CYS A 22 10.83 7.86 -14.58
N LEU A 23 10.53 8.34 -13.37
CA LEU A 23 10.75 9.74 -13.03
C LEU A 23 12.25 10.01 -12.86
N THR A 24 12.68 11.12 -13.43
CA THR A 24 13.94 11.79 -13.08
C THR A 24 13.90 12.25 -11.62
N ASP A 25 15.07 12.51 -11.02
CA ASP A 25 15.12 13.00 -9.64
C ASP A 25 14.46 14.38 -9.48
N GLU A 26 14.50 15.21 -10.53
CA GLU A 26 13.77 16.49 -10.61
C GLU A 26 12.25 16.28 -10.57
N GLU A 27 11.73 15.33 -11.36
CA GLU A 27 10.30 15.01 -11.38
C GLU A 27 9.82 14.45 -10.05
N LYS A 28 10.62 13.60 -9.38
CA LYS A 28 10.30 13.09 -8.04
C LYS A 28 10.18 14.22 -7.00
N GLN A 29 10.88 15.34 -7.20
CA GLN A 29 10.81 16.49 -6.32
C GLN A 29 9.56 17.35 -6.55
N HIS A 30 8.95 17.27 -7.74
CA HIS A 30 7.89 18.15 -8.20
C HIS A 30 6.70 17.37 -8.77
N LEU A 31 6.17 16.42 -7.96
CA LEU A 31 4.98 15.68 -8.32
C LEU A 31 3.78 16.61 -8.49
N GLN A 32 2.97 16.33 -9.50
CA GLN A 32 1.81 17.14 -9.87
C GLN A 32 0.59 16.69 -9.08
N GLU A 33 -0.21 17.67 -8.66
CA GLU A 33 -1.50 17.42 -8.04
C GLU A 33 -2.56 17.06 -9.10
N GLY A 34 -3.51 16.21 -8.72
CA GLY A 34 -4.73 15.98 -9.47
C GLY A 34 -5.70 17.15 -9.40
N ALA A 35 -6.82 17.04 -10.11
CA ALA A 35 -7.88 18.05 -10.09
C ALA A 35 -8.52 18.21 -8.70
N ASP A 36 -8.32 17.24 -7.80
CA ASP A 36 -8.74 17.27 -6.40
C ASP A 36 -7.71 17.92 -5.45
N GLY A 37 -6.61 18.45 -5.99
CA GLY A 37 -5.56 19.14 -5.24
C GLY A 37 -4.66 18.18 -4.45
N LYS A 38 -4.55 16.91 -4.87
CA LYS A 38 -3.72 15.91 -4.18
C LYS A 38 -2.72 15.26 -5.10
N VAL A 39 -1.56 14.94 -4.53
CA VAL A 39 -0.62 14.00 -5.16
C VAL A 39 -1.09 12.58 -4.86
N HIS A 40 -1.19 11.73 -5.90
CA HIS A 40 -1.62 10.34 -5.77
C HIS A 40 -0.43 9.39 -5.94
N VAL A 41 -0.15 8.57 -4.92
CA VAL A 41 0.97 7.61 -4.97
C VAL A 41 0.54 6.23 -4.50
N SER A 42 0.84 5.21 -5.31
CA SER A 42 0.61 3.80 -4.98
C SER A 42 1.88 3.07 -4.54
N PHE A 43 1.75 2.24 -3.52
CA PHE A 43 2.78 1.34 -2.99
C PHE A 43 2.29 -0.10 -3.13
N ASN A 44 2.97 -0.87 -3.99
CA ASN A 44 2.58 -2.24 -4.33
C ASN A 44 3.24 -3.30 -3.43
N GLY A 45 2.90 -4.57 -3.69
CA GLY A 45 3.36 -5.74 -2.94
C GLY A 45 4.76 -6.26 -3.31
N ILE A 46 4.96 -7.55 -3.01
CA ILE A 46 6.16 -8.34 -3.31
C ILE A 46 5.99 -9.00 -4.68
N PHE A 47 7.09 -9.28 -5.40
CA PHE A 47 7.07 -10.07 -6.64
C PHE A 47 6.24 -9.46 -7.77
N THR A 48 5.99 -8.15 -7.72
CA THR A 48 5.19 -7.45 -8.71
C THR A 48 6.13 -6.77 -9.69
N PRO A 49 6.26 -7.24 -10.93
CA PRO A 49 7.03 -6.52 -11.94
C PRO A 49 6.38 -5.15 -12.21
N PRO A 50 7.13 -4.18 -12.78
CA PRO A 50 6.66 -2.81 -12.95
C PRO A 50 5.29 -2.69 -13.63
N GLU A 51 4.99 -3.58 -14.57
CA GLU A 51 3.72 -3.63 -15.27
C GLU A 51 2.54 -3.96 -14.36
N GLU A 52 2.68 -4.98 -13.51
CA GLU A 52 1.63 -5.35 -12.56
C GLU A 52 1.46 -4.27 -11.49
N ALA A 53 2.55 -3.60 -11.11
CA ALA A 53 2.54 -2.49 -10.17
C ALA A 53 1.73 -1.29 -10.72
N ALA A 54 1.81 -1.04 -12.04
CA ALA A 54 1.00 -0.03 -12.72
C ALA A 54 -0.48 -0.43 -12.72
N VAL A 55 -0.79 -1.69 -13.02
CA VAL A 55 -2.18 -2.21 -13.02
C VAL A 55 -2.81 -2.05 -11.63
N TYR A 56 -2.11 -2.43 -10.56
CA TYR A 56 -2.62 -2.26 -9.20
C TYR A 56 -2.77 -0.79 -8.80
N ALA A 57 -1.85 0.08 -9.24
CA ALA A 57 -2.00 1.51 -9.03
C ALA A 57 -3.30 2.03 -9.65
N GLU A 58 -3.56 1.73 -10.92
CA GLU A 58 -4.80 2.13 -11.59
C GLU A 58 -6.05 1.46 -11.00
N GLN A 59 -5.95 0.19 -10.58
CA GLN A 59 -7.05 -0.56 -9.96
C GLN A 59 -7.50 0.05 -8.62
N HIS A 60 -6.56 0.63 -7.87
CA HIS A 60 -6.81 1.15 -6.53
C HIS A 60 -7.03 2.66 -6.49
N ALA A 61 -6.66 3.38 -7.54
CA ALA A 61 -6.89 4.80 -7.69
C ALA A 61 -8.39 5.10 -7.78
N LYS A 62 -8.85 6.03 -6.94
CA LYS A 62 -10.25 6.48 -6.93
C LYS A 62 -10.62 7.20 -8.24
N ASP A 63 -9.70 7.99 -8.77
CA ASP A 63 -9.84 8.69 -10.04
C ASP A 63 -8.64 8.36 -10.92
N LYS A 64 -8.92 7.75 -12.08
CA LYS A 64 -7.90 7.32 -13.04
C LYS A 64 -7.50 8.44 -14.01
N ASN A 65 -8.14 9.61 -13.90
CA ASN A 65 -7.85 10.77 -14.74
C ASN A 65 -6.84 11.73 -14.10
N ASN A 66 -6.55 11.57 -12.80
CA ASN A 66 -5.51 12.34 -12.12
C ASN A 66 -4.11 11.77 -12.39
N PRO A 67 -3.04 12.60 -12.29
CA PRO A 67 -1.68 12.10 -12.26
C PRO A 67 -1.52 11.04 -11.17
N LEU A 68 -1.02 9.88 -11.55
CA LEU A 68 -0.85 8.73 -10.65
C LEU A 68 0.58 8.22 -10.70
N TYR A 69 1.23 8.24 -9.54
CA TYR A 69 2.59 7.75 -9.35
C TYR A 69 2.56 6.41 -8.63
N PHE A 70 3.58 5.58 -8.83
CA PHE A 70 3.72 4.35 -8.07
C PHE A 70 5.18 4.01 -7.78
N VAL A 71 5.39 3.38 -6.63
CA VAL A 71 6.70 2.91 -6.20
C VAL A 71 6.85 1.46 -6.63
N VAL A 72 7.88 1.19 -7.43
CA VAL A 72 8.25 -0.17 -7.84
C VAL A 72 9.27 -0.70 -6.86
N PHE A 73 8.96 -1.82 -6.22
CA PHE A 73 9.91 -2.53 -5.40
C PHE A 73 10.79 -3.38 -6.32
N PRO A 74 12.13 -3.21 -6.29
CA PRO A 74 13.01 -4.12 -7.03
C PRO A 74 12.79 -5.54 -6.51
N GLN A 75 12.57 -6.48 -7.44
CA GLN A 75 12.49 -7.90 -7.10
C GLN A 75 13.81 -8.30 -6.45
N ALA A 76 13.77 -8.88 -5.26
CA ALA A 76 15.02 -9.38 -4.68
C ALA A 76 15.53 -10.57 -5.51
N ASP A 77 16.85 -10.76 -5.57
CA ASP A 77 17.52 -11.75 -6.44
C ASP A 77 17.07 -13.21 -6.21
N SER A 78 16.27 -13.48 -5.18
CA SER A 78 15.63 -14.77 -4.93
C SER A 78 14.36 -14.65 -4.07
N ALA A 79 13.50 -15.68 -4.12
CA ALA A 79 12.33 -15.79 -3.24
C ALA A 79 12.69 -15.82 -1.74
N ILE A 80 13.90 -16.30 -1.39
CA ILE A 80 14.41 -16.28 -0.01
C ILE A 80 14.73 -14.84 0.41
N SER A 81 15.38 -14.07 -0.46
CA SER A 81 15.70 -12.66 -0.20
C SER A 81 14.42 -11.81 -0.04
N GLU A 82 13.40 -12.08 -0.85
CA GLU A 82 12.08 -11.43 -0.72
C GLU A 82 11.39 -11.78 0.60
N LEU A 83 11.43 -13.04 1.03
CA LEU A 83 10.87 -13.46 2.32
C LEU A 83 11.63 -12.85 3.50
N LEU A 84 12.96 -12.69 3.38
CA LEU A 84 13.79 -12.01 4.37
C LEU A 84 13.46 -10.51 4.45
N VAL A 85 13.30 -9.82 3.32
CA VAL A 85 12.86 -8.42 3.28
C VAL A 85 11.46 -8.28 3.88
N ALA A 86 10.52 -9.16 3.53
CA ALA A 86 9.18 -9.16 4.09
C ALA A 86 9.17 -9.41 5.60
N GLY A 87 9.97 -10.38 6.06
CA GLY A 87 10.18 -10.66 7.48
C GLY A 87 10.81 -9.47 8.20
N TYR A 88 11.82 -8.84 7.61
CA TYR A 88 12.43 -7.63 8.15
C TYR A 88 11.42 -6.49 8.26
N GLN A 89 10.71 -6.14 7.19
CA GLN A 89 9.66 -5.10 7.22
C GLN A 89 8.57 -5.38 8.25
N LYS A 90 8.21 -6.65 8.46
CA LYS A 90 7.18 -7.03 9.42
C LYS A 90 7.65 -6.99 10.88
N PHE A 91 8.87 -7.46 11.16
CA PHE A 91 9.29 -7.77 12.53
C PHE A 91 10.43 -6.90 13.05
N LEU A 92 11.22 -6.27 12.17
CA LEU A 92 12.46 -5.60 12.52
C LEU A 92 12.56 -4.16 12.01
N GLU A 93 11.89 -3.80 10.92
CA GLU A 93 11.96 -2.45 10.34
C GLU A 93 11.43 -1.39 11.32
N ASN A 94 12.35 -0.54 11.75
CA ASN A 94 12.11 0.63 12.57
C ASN A 94 13.35 1.54 12.52
N ASN A 95 13.31 2.68 13.19
CA ASN A 95 14.39 3.66 13.14
C ASN A 95 15.71 3.16 13.76
N PHE A 96 15.66 2.12 14.60
CA PHE A 96 16.84 1.55 15.23
C PHE A 96 17.57 0.53 14.34
N TRP A 97 16.83 -0.33 13.63
CA TRP A 97 17.42 -1.34 12.75
C TRP A 97 17.61 -0.85 11.30
N GLY A 98 16.92 0.22 10.92
CA GLY A 98 16.99 0.84 9.59
C GLY A 98 15.65 0.75 8.84
N LEU A 99 15.32 1.80 8.09
CA LEU A 99 14.16 1.83 7.21
C LEU A 99 14.54 1.37 5.81
N THR A 100 13.68 0.59 5.17
CA THR A 100 13.78 0.30 3.75
C THR A 100 13.62 1.59 2.95
N ASN A 101 14.27 1.66 1.78
CA ASN A 101 14.23 2.84 0.94
C ASN A 101 12.79 3.25 0.56
N SER A 102 11.88 2.30 0.37
CA SER A 102 10.48 2.62 0.04
C SER A 102 9.75 3.25 1.23
N THR A 103 10.11 2.89 2.45
CA THR A 103 9.57 3.54 3.66
C THR A 103 10.13 4.96 3.80
N GLN A 104 11.40 5.18 3.43
CA GLN A 104 11.98 6.53 3.38
C GLN A 104 11.27 7.39 2.32
N GLU A 105 11.05 6.86 1.11
CA GLU A 105 10.27 7.55 0.07
C GLU A 105 8.85 7.91 0.55
N ALA A 106 8.17 6.98 1.23
CA ALA A 106 6.86 7.25 1.82
C ALA A 106 6.92 8.40 2.86
N LYS A 107 7.95 8.42 3.71
CA LYS A 107 8.17 9.52 4.67
C LYS A 107 8.41 10.84 3.96
N ASP A 108 9.20 10.85 2.89
CA ASP A 108 9.50 12.06 2.14
C ASP A 108 8.25 12.62 1.45
N LEU A 109 7.39 11.75 0.91
CA LEU A 109 6.09 12.14 0.34
C LEU A 109 5.17 12.73 1.41
N MET A 110 5.03 12.09 2.57
CA MET A 110 4.22 12.60 3.67
C MET A 110 4.73 13.95 4.17
N SER A 111 6.05 14.11 4.32
CA SER A 111 6.66 15.35 4.79
C SER A 111 6.46 16.50 3.82
N ARG A 112 6.47 16.23 2.50
CA ARG A 112 6.30 17.24 1.45
C ARG A 112 4.84 17.61 1.21
N TYR A 113 3.97 16.61 1.11
CA TYR A 113 2.60 16.79 0.60
C TYR A 113 1.51 16.53 1.64
N GLY A 114 1.84 16.01 2.82
CA GLY A 114 0.86 15.66 3.86
C GLY A 114 0.01 16.86 4.31
N LEU A 115 0.56 18.08 4.30
CA LEU A 115 -0.19 19.28 4.67
C LEU A 115 -0.89 19.98 3.50
N THR A 116 -0.56 19.66 2.25
CA THR A 116 -1.17 20.30 1.06
C THR A 116 -2.28 19.43 0.48
N GLY A 117 -1.99 18.15 0.28
CA GLY A 117 -2.92 17.18 -0.26
C GLY A 117 -2.17 15.93 -0.74
N LEU A 118 -2.46 14.79 -0.12
CA LEU A 118 -1.76 13.54 -0.41
C LEU A 118 -2.73 12.36 -0.31
N GLU A 119 -2.76 11.53 -1.34
CA GLU A 119 -3.59 10.33 -1.41
C GLU A 119 -2.68 9.12 -1.66
N LEU A 120 -2.52 8.30 -0.62
CA LEU A 120 -1.68 7.11 -0.68
C LEU A 120 -2.53 5.85 -0.81
N TYR A 121 -2.10 4.97 -1.71
CA TYR A 121 -2.67 3.65 -1.88
C TYR A 121 -1.62 2.60 -1.52
N GLY A 122 -1.99 1.62 -0.70
CA GLY A 122 -1.12 0.49 -0.39
C GLY A 122 -1.82 -0.81 -0.74
N HIS A 123 -1.13 -1.71 -1.44
CA HIS A 123 -1.58 -3.07 -1.67
C HIS A 123 -0.63 -4.08 -1.03
N SER A 124 -1.15 -5.13 -0.39
CA SER A 124 -0.34 -6.23 0.15
C SER A 124 0.80 -5.73 1.07
N ARG A 125 2.07 -6.03 0.75
CA ARG A 125 3.26 -5.50 1.45
C ARG A 125 3.38 -3.99 1.41
N GLY A 126 2.92 -3.30 0.35
CA GLY A 126 2.96 -1.84 0.29
C GLY A 126 2.21 -1.16 1.45
N THR A 127 1.23 -1.85 2.03
CA THR A 127 0.56 -1.40 3.26
C THR A 127 1.47 -1.44 4.49
N MET A 128 2.45 -2.34 4.54
CA MET A 128 3.51 -2.39 5.55
C MET A 128 4.42 -1.17 5.42
N THR A 129 4.82 -0.80 4.20
CA THR A 129 5.61 0.41 3.94
C THR A 129 4.91 1.66 4.47
N LEU A 130 3.62 1.83 4.17
CA LEU A 130 2.83 2.96 4.67
C LEU A 130 2.64 2.91 6.19
N GLY A 131 2.40 1.72 6.76
CA GLY A 131 2.30 1.55 8.20
C GLY A 131 3.60 1.87 8.94
N ASN A 132 4.74 1.42 8.40
CA ASN A 132 6.07 1.64 8.96
C ASN A 132 6.52 3.09 8.80
N MET A 133 6.12 3.78 7.73
CA MET A 133 6.26 5.24 7.60
C MET A 133 5.57 5.96 8.78
N LEU A 134 4.29 5.67 9.03
CA LEU A 134 3.54 6.28 10.13
C LEU A 134 4.15 5.94 11.51
N TYR A 135 4.61 4.70 11.66
CA TYR A 135 5.25 4.23 12.89
C TYR A 135 6.60 4.92 13.15
N SER A 136 7.40 5.12 12.10
CA SER A 136 8.69 5.82 12.14
C SER A 136 8.52 7.27 12.61
N PHE A 137 7.55 8.01 12.06
CA PHE A 137 7.27 9.38 12.54
C PHE A 137 6.90 9.40 14.01
N LYS A 138 6.09 8.44 14.48
CA LYS A 138 5.77 8.33 15.91
C LYS A 138 6.99 8.03 16.77
N GLN A 139 7.91 7.18 16.32
CA GLN A 139 9.16 6.90 17.05
C GLN A 139 10.07 8.13 17.12
N GLU A 140 10.09 8.96 16.09
CA GLU A 140 10.83 10.22 16.03
C GLU A 140 10.15 11.36 16.81
N GLY A 141 8.91 11.18 17.26
CA GLY A 141 8.13 12.24 17.88
C GLY A 141 7.66 13.30 16.87
N VAL A 142 7.58 12.97 15.59
CA VAL A 142 7.14 13.87 14.51
C VAL A 142 5.63 13.75 14.34
N HIS A 143 4.95 14.88 14.43
CA HIS A 143 3.50 15.02 14.26
C HIS A 143 3.15 16.40 13.68
N GLY A 144 1.88 16.62 13.36
CA GLY A 144 1.43 17.83 12.68
C GLY A 144 1.85 17.94 11.20
N ILE A 145 2.21 16.82 10.58
CA ILE A 145 2.69 16.74 9.18
C ILE A 145 1.63 16.24 8.20
N ALA A 146 0.43 15.92 8.70
CA ALA A 146 -0.72 15.50 7.91
C ALA A 146 -1.96 16.29 8.33
N ASN A 147 -2.95 16.40 7.45
CA ASN A 147 -4.22 17.07 7.75
C ASN A 147 -5.41 16.33 7.10
N GLY A 148 -6.59 16.96 7.10
CA GLY A 148 -7.81 16.37 6.53
C GLY A 148 -7.75 16.08 5.02
N ASN A 149 -6.77 16.64 4.31
CA ASN A 149 -6.53 16.36 2.89
C ASN A 149 -5.54 15.21 2.66
N THR A 150 -4.96 14.64 3.72
CA THR A 150 -4.18 13.40 3.66
C THR A 150 -5.10 12.19 3.75
N ASN A 151 -5.01 11.27 2.80
CA ASN A 151 -5.75 10.01 2.83
C ASN A 151 -4.81 8.83 2.61
N ILE A 152 -5.08 7.73 3.30
CA ILE A 152 -4.37 6.47 3.14
C ILE A 152 -5.41 5.37 2.96
N ASN A 153 -5.33 4.63 1.85
CA ASN A 153 -6.21 3.50 1.54
C ASN A 153 -5.40 2.23 1.38
N LEU A 154 -5.81 1.17 2.07
CA LEU A 154 -5.09 -0.09 2.17
C LEU A 154 -5.96 -1.25 1.64
N TYR A 155 -5.43 -1.95 0.64
CA TYR A 155 -6.04 -3.09 -0.05
C TYR A 155 -5.27 -4.36 0.28
N GLY A 156 -5.95 -5.39 0.77
CA GLY A 156 -5.33 -6.65 1.20
C GLY A 156 -4.18 -6.47 2.20
N PRO A 157 -4.35 -5.65 3.26
CA PRO A 157 -3.23 -5.12 4.02
C PRO A 157 -2.46 -6.11 4.90
N ALA A 158 -1.15 -6.20 4.69
CA ALA A 158 -0.22 -6.85 5.61
C ALA A 158 -0.01 -6.07 6.93
N PHE A 159 -0.37 -4.78 6.97
CA PHE A 159 -0.32 -3.94 8.18
C PHE A 159 -1.70 -3.85 8.85
N ASN A 160 -1.74 -3.68 10.17
CA ASN A 160 -3.01 -3.58 10.87
C ASN A 160 -3.68 -2.21 10.66
N VAL A 161 -4.88 -2.18 10.05
CA VAL A 161 -5.57 -0.94 9.66
C VAL A 161 -6.01 -0.10 10.86
N LEU A 162 -6.34 -0.74 11.99
CA LEU A 162 -6.70 -0.02 13.20
C LEU A 162 -5.46 0.65 13.81
N VAL A 163 -4.32 -0.03 13.82
CA VAL A 163 -3.04 0.57 14.24
C VAL A 163 -2.69 1.73 13.31
N ALA A 164 -2.81 1.55 12.00
CA ALA A 164 -2.55 2.62 11.03
C ALA A 164 -3.44 3.85 11.28
N SER A 165 -4.73 3.67 11.58
CA SER A 165 -5.63 4.79 11.90
C SER A 165 -5.19 5.57 13.15
N GLY A 166 -4.65 4.89 14.16
CA GLY A 166 -4.09 5.51 15.36
C GLY A 166 -2.79 6.26 15.09
N LEU A 167 -1.93 5.71 14.24
CA LEU A 167 -0.69 6.39 13.85
C LEU A 167 -0.98 7.59 12.95
N LEU A 168 -1.92 7.48 12.00
CA LEU A 168 -2.36 8.61 11.18
C LEU A 168 -2.99 9.71 12.03
N GLY A 169 -3.78 9.33 13.03
CA GLY A 169 -4.31 10.26 14.04
C GLY A 169 -3.21 10.97 14.82
N TYR A 170 -2.13 10.27 15.17
CA TYR A 170 -0.97 10.88 15.83
C TYR A 170 -0.26 11.87 14.90
N VAL A 171 0.16 11.46 13.70
CA VAL A 171 0.95 12.31 12.80
C VAL A 171 0.17 13.52 12.26
N SER A 172 -1.17 13.47 12.32
CA SER A 172 -2.06 14.55 11.87
C SER A 172 -2.59 15.46 12.99
N ASP A 173 -2.17 15.27 14.24
CA ASP A 173 -2.78 15.93 15.42
C ASP A 173 -4.30 15.73 15.51
N GLY A 174 -4.77 14.55 15.10
CA GLY A 174 -6.18 14.18 15.09
C GLY A 174 -7.00 14.80 13.95
N LYS A 175 -6.38 15.53 13.02
CA LYS A 175 -7.07 16.13 11.85
C LYS A 175 -7.50 15.08 10.82
N GLN A 176 -6.80 13.94 10.77
CA GLN A 176 -7.16 12.78 9.96
C GLN A 176 -7.00 11.52 10.80
N THR A 177 -8.08 10.74 10.94
CA THR A 177 -8.12 9.58 11.86
C THR A 177 -8.72 8.34 11.20
N THR A 178 -8.89 8.36 9.88
CA THR A 178 -9.52 7.28 9.13
C THR A 178 -8.56 6.69 8.11
N ILE A 179 -8.61 5.37 7.98
CA ILE A 179 -7.92 4.60 6.94
C ILE A 179 -8.99 3.96 6.05
N GLY A 180 -8.87 4.14 4.74
CA GLY A 180 -9.64 3.35 3.80
C GLY A 180 -9.17 1.91 3.84
N PHE A 181 -10.08 0.95 4.01
CA PHE A 181 -9.76 -0.47 4.11
C PHE A 181 -10.61 -1.28 3.15
N ASP A 182 -9.95 -2.11 2.36
CA ASP A 182 -10.58 -3.11 1.50
C ASP A 182 -9.87 -4.45 1.70
N GLY A 183 -10.62 -5.48 2.06
CA GLY A 183 -10.01 -6.77 2.38
C GLY A 183 -11.01 -7.90 2.32
N HIS A 184 -10.58 -9.01 1.73
CA HIS A 184 -11.42 -10.19 1.60
C HIS A 184 -11.29 -11.13 2.80
N ARG A 185 -12.39 -11.81 3.18
CA ARG A 185 -12.39 -12.79 4.28
C ARG A 185 -11.37 -13.92 4.10
N TYR A 186 -11.08 -14.27 2.85
CA TYR A 186 -10.20 -15.39 2.48
C TYR A 186 -8.81 -14.93 2.00
N ASP A 187 -8.49 -13.64 2.17
CA ASP A 187 -7.14 -13.13 1.97
C ASP A 187 -6.28 -13.39 3.21
N PHE A 188 -5.38 -14.37 3.14
CA PHE A 188 -4.48 -14.72 4.23
C PHE A 188 -3.57 -13.55 4.66
N VAL A 189 -3.13 -12.70 3.71
CA VAL A 189 -2.25 -11.57 4.01
C VAL A 189 -2.99 -10.57 4.87
N SER A 190 -4.19 -10.17 4.46
CA SER A 190 -5.01 -9.24 5.25
C SER A 190 -5.40 -9.80 6.62
N ARG A 191 -5.88 -11.05 6.62
CA ARG A 191 -6.53 -11.67 7.79
C ARG A 191 -5.55 -12.15 8.84
N ILE A 192 -4.46 -12.78 8.42
CA ILE A 192 -3.50 -13.43 9.33
C ILE A 192 -2.26 -12.57 9.53
N ILE A 193 -1.62 -12.13 8.43
CA ILE A 193 -0.40 -11.30 8.55
C ILE A 193 -0.76 -9.92 9.11
N GLY A 194 -1.77 -9.26 8.55
CA GLY A 194 -2.24 -7.95 9.02
C GLY A 194 -3.10 -8.00 10.28
N GLY A 195 -3.67 -9.16 10.60
CA GLY A 195 -4.62 -9.30 11.72
C GLY A 195 -5.86 -8.43 11.54
N ASN A 196 -6.27 -8.18 10.30
CA ASN A 196 -7.37 -7.27 9.97
C ASN A 196 -8.71 -7.98 9.91
N GLY A 197 -9.78 -7.18 9.94
CA GLY A 197 -11.15 -7.60 9.60
C GLY A 197 -11.29 -8.02 8.12
N TYR A 198 -12.51 -7.99 7.59
CA TYR A 198 -12.79 -8.07 6.16
C TYR A 198 -13.99 -7.18 5.84
N THR A 199 -14.12 -6.80 4.57
CA THR A 199 -15.24 -6.00 4.07
C THR A 199 -16.22 -6.84 3.26
N TYR A 200 -15.74 -7.90 2.60
CA TYR A 200 -16.55 -8.82 1.80
C TYR A 200 -15.98 -10.24 1.83
N GLU A 201 -16.78 -11.22 1.39
CA GLU A 201 -16.46 -12.64 1.60
C GLU A 201 -16.95 -13.60 0.50
N THR A 202 -17.41 -13.08 -0.63
CA THR A 202 -17.94 -13.91 -1.72
C THR A 202 -16.84 -14.76 -2.34
N ILE A 203 -17.09 -16.07 -2.46
CA ILE A 203 -16.20 -17.05 -3.11
C ILE A 203 -17.02 -17.98 -4.01
N PRO A 204 -16.39 -18.65 -4.99
CA PRO A 204 -17.06 -19.63 -5.82
C PRO A 204 -17.74 -20.74 -5.01
N ALA A 205 -18.89 -21.23 -5.50
CA ALA A 205 -19.60 -22.33 -4.87
C ALA A 205 -18.71 -23.57 -4.75
N GLY A 206 -18.71 -24.19 -3.56
CA GLY A 206 -17.85 -25.34 -3.25
C GLY A 206 -16.38 -24.98 -3.01
N SER A 207 -16.03 -23.70 -2.97
CA SER A 207 -14.73 -23.23 -2.51
C SER A 207 -14.67 -23.09 -0.98
N ASN A 208 -13.47 -22.90 -0.44
CA ASN A 208 -13.21 -22.73 0.98
C ASN A 208 -11.85 -22.07 1.21
N MET A 209 -11.51 -21.81 2.49
CA MET A 209 -10.26 -21.14 2.87
C MET A 209 -9.00 -21.78 2.30
N TRP A 210 -8.93 -23.12 2.25
CA TRP A 210 -7.75 -23.81 1.75
C TRP A 210 -7.59 -23.62 0.24
N LYS A 211 -8.68 -23.76 -0.51
CA LYS A 211 -8.69 -23.52 -1.97
C LYS A 211 -8.37 -22.07 -2.30
N GLU A 212 -8.94 -21.13 -1.56
CA GLU A 212 -8.72 -19.71 -1.80
C GLU A 212 -7.31 -19.25 -1.44
N THR A 213 -6.75 -19.77 -0.34
CA THR A 213 -5.33 -19.56 -0.02
C THR A 213 -4.44 -20.11 -1.13
N TRP A 214 -4.77 -21.27 -1.70
CA TRP A 214 -4.01 -21.84 -2.82
C TRP A 214 -4.16 -21.02 -4.11
N ASN A 215 -5.35 -20.50 -4.39
CA ASN A 215 -5.60 -19.62 -5.53
C ASN A 215 -4.74 -18.34 -5.47
N MET A 216 -4.41 -17.83 -4.29
CA MET A 216 -3.50 -16.67 -4.14
C MET A 216 -2.12 -16.92 -4.74
N PHE A 217 -1.68 -18.17 -4.87
CA PHE A 217 -0.37 -18.53 -5.44
C PHE A 217 -0.45 -19.08 -6.86
N THR A 218 -1.64 -19.42 -7.35
CA THR A 218 -1.80 -20.17 -8.61
C THR A 218 -2.78 -19.54 -9.60
N ASN A 219 -3.59 -18.59 -9.17
CA ASN A 219 -4.60 -17.94 -9.98
C ASN A 219 -4.44 -16.42 -9.92
N PRO A 220 -4.31 -15.70 -11.06
CA PRO A 220 -4.26 -14.24 -11.06
C PRO A 220 -5.55 -13.59 -10.52
N TYR A 221 -6.68 -14.30 -10.55
CA TYR A 221 -7.95 -13.87 -9.96
C TYR A 221 -8.16 -14.58 -8.63
N ASN A 222 -7.86 -13.89 -7.54
CA ASN A 222 -7.94 -14.45 -6.20
C ASN A 222 -8.38 -13.39 -5.17
N PRO A 223 -8.73 -13.79 -3.93
CA PRO A 223 -9.12 -12.88 -2.85
C PRO A 223 -8.18 -11.70 -2.56
N HIS A 224 -6.90 -11.84 -2.87
CA HIS A 224 -5.87 -10.86 -2.58
C HIS A 224 -5.64 -9.88 -3.74
N THR A 225 -6.01 -10.25 -4.98
CA THR A 225 -5.86 -9.42 -6.17
C THR A 225 -7.19 -8.78 -6.60
N CYS A 226 -8.32 -9.40 -6.27
CA CYS A 226 -9.66 -8.95 -6.65
C CYS A 226 -10.25 -7.92 -5.67
N LEU A 227 -9.55 -6.79 -5.50
CA LEU A 227 -9.86 -5.71 -4.56
C LEU A 227 -10.01 -4.35 -5.27
N GLY A 228 -10.76 -3.40 -4.71
CA GLY A 228 -11.00 -2.10 -5.36
C GLY A 228 -11.72 -2.26 -6.70
N ASP A 229 -11.34 -1.48 -7.72
CA ASP A 229 -11.98 -1.47 -9.04
C ASP A 229 -11.43 -2.57 -9.96
N ALA A 230 -11.26 -3.78 -9.41
CA ALA A 230 -10.79 -4.94 -10.14
C ALA A 230 -11.75 -5.30 -11.29
N GLY A 231 -11.21 -5.88 -12.37
CA GLY A 231 -11.95 -6.12 -13.61
C GLY A 231 -13.16 -7.08 -13.46
N PRO A 232 -14.03 -7.17 -14.47
CA PRO A 232 -15.30 -7.91 -14.39
C PRO A 232 -15.16 -9.36 -13.92
N LYS A 233 -14.09 -10.05 -14.35
CA LYS A 233 -13.82 -11.43 -13.92
C LYS A 233 -13.60 -11.56 -12.42
N CYS A 234 -12.98 -10.56 -11.77
CA CYS A 234 -12.90 -10.55 -10.31
C CYS A 234 -14.27 -10.38 -9.67
N GLN A 235 -15.12 -9.53 -10.24
CA GLN A 235 -16.47 -9.26 -9.74
C GLN A 235 -17.40 -10.48 -9.91
N ASP A 236 -17.26 -11.21 -11.02
CA ASP A 236 -18.02 -12.43 -11.27
C ASP A 236 -17.67 -13.56 -10.28
N ILE A 237 -16.40 -13.67 -9.91
CA ILE A 237 -15.87 -14.76 -9.08
C ILE A 237 -16.00 -14.43 -7.57
N TYR A 238 -15.64 -13.22 -7.17
CA TYR A 238 -15.52 -12.78 -5.76
C TYR A 238 -16.46 -11.65 -5.38
N GLY A 239 -17.41 -11.27 -6.26
CA GLY A 239 -18.36 -10.20 -6.00
C GLY A 239 -17.72 -8.81 -6.03
N LEU A 240 -18.56 -7.80 -5.74
CA LEU A 240 -18.12 -6.42 -5.64
C LEU A 240 -17.34 -6.19 -4.35
N SER A 241 -16.04 -5.98 -4.49
CA SER A 241 -15.17 -5.43 -3.45
C SER A 241 -15.65 -4.03 -3.08
N HIS A 242 -15.48 -3.66 -1.82
CA HIS A 242 -15.83 -2.33 -1.36
C HIS A 242 -14.94 -1.88 -0.21
N ARG A 243 -14.51 -0.63 -0.32
CA ARG A 243 -13.70 0.04 0.67
C ARG A 243 -14.58 0.63 1.78
N VAL A 244 -14.23 0.35 3.03
CA VAL A 244 -14.85 0.97 4.21
C VAL A 244 -13.87 1.92 4.88
N GLN A 245 -14.38 2.93 5.59
CA GLN A 245 -13.55 3.81 6.41
C GLN A 245 -13.38 3.20 7.81
N VAL A 246 -12.14 2.99 8.24
CA VAL A 246 -11.80 2.50 9.57
C VAL A 246 -11.31 3.67 10.42
N PRO A 247 -12.15 4.19 11.35
CA PRO A 247 -11.76 5.30 12.21
C PRO A 247 -10.89 4.84 13.38
N LEU A 248 -10.16 5.79 13.95
CA LEU A 248 -9.55 5.64 15.26
C LEU A 248 -10.63 5.24 16.27
N ARG A 249 -10.47 4.06 16.90
CA ARG A 249 -11.33 3.70 18.03
C ARG A 249 -11.13 4.71 19.15
N ARG A 250 -12.13 5.55 19.41
CA ARG A 250 -12.23 6.28 20.68
C ARG A 250 -12.22 5.24 21.80
N LYS A 251 -11.33 5.38 22.77
CA LYS A 251 -11.44 4.61 24.02
C LYS A 251 -12.84 4.90 24.58
N LYS A 252 -13.66 3.86 24.71
CA LYS A 252 -14.87 3.91 25.55
C LYS A 252 -14.46 3.99 27.00
#